data_AF-A0A7J3ZLN6-F1
#
_entry.id   AF-A0A7J3ZLN6-F1
#
_cell.length_a   1.000
_cell.length_b   1.000
_cell.length_c   1.000
_cell.angle_alpha   90.00
_cell.angle_beta   90.00
_cell.angle_gamma   90.00
#
_symmetry.space_group_name_H-M   'P 1'
#
loop_
_entity.id
_entity.type
_entity.pdbx_description
1 polymer ?
#
loop_
_entity_poly.entity_id
_entity_poly.type
_entity_poly.pdbx_seq_one_letter_code
_entity_poly.pdbx_strand_id
1 'polypeptide(L)'
;MEDKKSVFWSHSRLKDDFLELKEAIMNVAGSGWPLVSRLVLDRLRKARLLHYKAVWYSYVTDRELRSMIVSQTALPRLYRLLPRRVRFASLEGSDALVFLGKPPEQIYRFVRISPSRFKCTCEDAIMMTSIAERRLNKILESLGVKAHVPAGSLSDYSLCKHTLSEIARAKRAGVLDFEEKEFRNTLTVALLVLALKYLDEQEVKKKMLELVLRAVRTVLERAGGKAAR
;
A
#
# COMPACT_ATOMS: atom_id res chain seq x y z
N MET A 1 14.81 -16.06 -18.36
CA MET A 1 15.59 -14.89 -17.91
C MET A 1 14.65 -13.69 -18.08
N GLU A 2 13.99 -13.26 -17.02
CA GLU A 2 12.98 -12.18 -17.11
C GLU A 2 13.64 -10.81 -17.17
N ASP A 3 13.21 -9.99 -18.14
CA ASP A 3 13.69 -8.62 -18.37
C ASP A 3 13.29 -7.70 -17.21
N LYS A 4 14.23 -7.43 -16.31
CA LYS A 4 14.04 -6.44 -15.22
C LYS A 4 14.46 -5.06 -15.70
N LYS A 5 13.48 -4.20 -15.98
CA LYS A 5 13.72 -2.79 -16.28
C LYS A 5 13.84 -1.99 -14.99
N SER A 6 15.05 -1.55 -14.66
CA SER A 6 15.28 -0.53 -13.62
C SER A 6 14.74 0.81 -14.11
N VAL A 7 13.91 1.49 -13.31
CA VAL A 7 13.30 2.77 -13.74
C VAL A 7 13.79 3.92 -12.88
N PHE A 8 14.45 4.88 -13.52
CA PHE A 8 14.93 6.13 -12.91
C PHE A 8 13.96 7.26 -13.23
N TRP A 9 13.49 7.99 -12.22
CA TRP A 9 12.37 8.93 -12.36
C TRP A 9 12.79 10.38 -12.09
N SER A 10 12.45 11.30 -13.00
CA SER A 10 12.59 12.74 -12.78
C SER A 10 11.47 13.29 -11.89
N HIS A 11 11.82 14.21 -10.99
CA HIS A 11 10.93 14.74 -9.94
C HIS A 11 9.82 15.67 -10.48
N SER A 12 9.95 16.18 -11.71
CA SER A 12 9.11 17.28 -12.23
C SER A 12 7.66 16.90 -12.51
N ARG A 13 7.36 15.63 -12.85
CA ARG A 13 5.99 15.19 -13.19
C ARG A 13 5.17 14.64 -12.01
N LEU A 14 5.74 14.61 -10.79
CA LEU A 14 5.10 13.86 -9.68
C LEU A 14 3.88 14.57 -9.13
N LYS A 15 3.81 15.90 -9.28
CA LYS A 15 2.66 16.67 -8.83
C LYS A 15 1.38 16.23 -9.54
N ASP A 16 1.48 15.91 -10.82
CA ASP A 16 0.35 15.51 -11.67
C ASP A 16 -0.10 14.08 -11.31
N ASP A 17 0.84 13.14 -11.13
CA ASP A 17 0.50 11.77 -10.68
C ASP A 17 -0.23 11.75 -9.32
N PHE A 18 0.17 12.62 -8.38
CA PHE A 18 -0.52 12.76 -7.09
C PHE A 18 -1.90 13.41 -7.21
N LEU A 19 -2.11 14.26 -8.21
CA LEU A 19 -3.41 14.87 -8.50
C LEU A 19 -4.36 13.83 -9.09
N GLU A 20 -3.92 13.07 -10.10
CA GLU A 20 -4.68 11.96 -10.68
C GLU A 20 -5.03 10.91 -9.62
N LEU A 21 -4.06 10.55 -8.75
CA LEU A 21 -4.32 9.62 -7.66
C LEU A 21 -5.36 10.17 -6.68
N LYS A 22 -5.29 11.46 -6.35
CA LYS A 22 -6.30 12.11 -5.52
C LYS A 22 -7.68 12.01 -6.17
N GLU A 23 -7.80 12.31 -7.45
CA GLU A 23 -9.07 12.24 -8.19
C GLU A 23 -9.61 10.80 -8.23
N ALA A 24 -8.78 9.82 -8.53
CA ALA A 24 -9.15 8.40 -8.50
C ALA A 24 -9.67 7.98 -7.11
N ILE A 25 -9.00 8.39 -6.04
CA ILE A 25 -9.44 8.14 -4.65
C ILE A 25 -10.78 8.80 -4.38
N MET A 26 -10.96 10.06 -4.76
CA MET A 26 -12.20 10.79 -4.52
C MET A 26 -13.37 10.21 -5.32
N ASN A 27 -13.11 9.73 -6.54
CA ASN A 27 -14.11 9.06 -7.38
C ASN A 27 -14.54 7.72 -6.76
N VAL A 28 -13.60 6.94 -6.22
CA VAL A 28 -13.93 5.65 -5.57
C VAL A 28 -14.57 5.85 -4.19
N ALA A 29 -14.11 6.82 -3.40
CA ALA A 29 -14.70 7.11 -2.09
C ALA A 29 -16.09 7.78 -2.21
N GLY A 30 -16.31 8.54 -3.28
CA GLY A 30 -17.52 9.32 -3.52
C GLY A 30 -17.79 10.38 -2.44
N SER A 31 -18.99 10.96 -2.46
CA SER A 31 -19.50 11.85 -1.40
C SER A 31 -19.89 11.10 -0.12
N GLY A 32 -19.99 9.76 -0.19
CA GLY A 32 -20.47 8.92 0.91
C GLY A 32 -19.54 8.87 2.12
N TRP A 33 -18.22 9.10 1.94
CA TRP A 33 -17.20 8.88 2.99
C TRP A 33 -16.33 10.10 3.34
N PRO A 34 -16.90 11.23 3.82
CA PRO A 34 -16.14 12.46 4.08
C PRO A 34 -14.94 12.28 5.02
N LEU A 35 -15.09 11.45 6.06
CA LEU A 35 -14.04 11.16 7.03
C LEU A 35 -12.90 10.34 6.41
N VAL A 36 -13.22 9.31 5.62
CA VAL A 36 -12.20 8.50 4.92
C VAL A 36 -11.46 9.38 3.91
N SER A 37 -12.18 10.18 3.13
CA SER A 37 -11.57 11.14 2.20
C SER A 37 -10.61 12.08 2.92
N ARG A 38 -10.98 12.62 4.09
CA ARG A 38 -10.08 13.46 4.90
C ARG A 38 -8.82 12.73 5.36
N LEU A 39 -8.97 11.49 5.85
CA LEU A 39 -7.85 10.65 6.29
C LEU A 39 -6.88 10.33 5.14
N VAL A 40 -7.42 10.00 3.96
CA VAL A 40 -6.60 9.70 2.79
C VAL A 40 -5.89 10.95 2.28
N LEU A 41 -6.56 12.10 2.26
CA LEU A 41 -5.95 13.37 1.87
C LEU A 41 -4.78 13.77 2.78
N ASP A 42 -4.90 13.58 4.10
CA ASP A 42 -3.77 13.77 5.02
C ASP A 42 -2.60 12.82 4.71
N ARG A 43 -2.91 11.54 4.47
CA ARG A 43 -1.90 10.53 4.10
C ARG A 43 -1.24 10.82 2.75
N LEU A 44 -1.99 11.32 1.76
CA LEU A 44 -1.48 11.77 0.46
C LEU A 44 -0.50 12.93 0.61
N ARG A 45 -0.80 13.91 1.48
CA ARG A 45 0.14 15.00 1.79
C ARG A 45 1.45 14.44 2.37
N LYS A 46 1.35 13.51 3.33
CA LYS A 46 2.52 12.83 3.91
C LYS A 46 3.28 11.99 2.88
N ALA A 47 2.58 11.33 1.95
CA ALA A 47 3.18 10.56 0.86
C ALA A 47 3.97 11.46 -0.10
N ARG A 48 3.41 12.61 -0.48
CA ARG A 48 4.09 13.60 -1.31
C ARG A 48 5.36 14.12 -0.63
N LEU A 49 5.33 14.39 0.68
CA LEU A 49 6.52 14.79 1.44
C LEU A 49 7.57 13.69 1.54
N LEU A 50 7.14 12.44 1.74
CA LEU A 50 8.04 11.28 1.80
C LEU A 50 8.84 11.13 0.51
N HIS A 51 8.22 11.38 -0.64
CA HIS A 51 8.86 11.27 -1.94
C HIS A 51 10.18 12.06 -2.00
N TYR A 52 10.20 13.28 -1.46
CA TYR A 52 11.39 14.15 -1.45
C TYR A 52 12.41 13.82 -0.35
N LYS A 53 12.05 12.99 0.63
CA LYS A 53 12.86 12.71 1.83
C LYS A 53 13.33 11.26 1.94
N ALA A 54 13.09 10.46 0.91
CA ALA A 54 13.40 9.04 0.90
C ALA A 54 14.23 8.67 -0.33
N VAL A 55 15.06 7.64 -0.18
CA VAL A 55 15.74 6.97 -1.29
C VAL A 55 14.89 5.77 -1.71
N TRP A 56 14.74 5.59 -3.02
CA TRP A 56 13.87 4.59 -3.62
C TRP A 56 14.68 3.69 -4.52
N TYR A 57 14.57 2.38 -4.30
CA TYR A 57 15.07 1.36 -5.22
C TYR A 57 13.86 0.61 -5.77
N SER A 58 13.51 0.85 -7.02
CA SER A 58 12.29 0.33 -7.65
C SER A 58 12.59 -0.46 -8.91
N TYR A 59 11.86 -1.54 -9.11
CA TYR A 59 11.87 -2.33 -10.34
C TYR A 59 10.46 -2.88 -10.62
N VAL A 60 10.19 -3.18 -11.89
CA VAL A 60 8.89 -3.73 -12.33
C VAL A 60 9.07 -5.19 -12.71
N THR A 61 8.20 -6.07 -12.22
CA THR A 61 8.08 -7.48 -12.64
C THR A 61 6.60 -7.82 -12.75
N ASP A 62 6.17 -8.53 -13.80
CA ASP A 62 4.81 -9.09 -13.90
C ASP A 62 3.65 -8.12 -13.57
N ARG A 63 3.67 -6.90 -14.13
CA ARG A 63 2.70 -5.82 -13.81
C ARG A 63 2.64 -5.50 -12.30
N GLU A 64 3.77 -5.62 -11.61
CA GLU A 64 3.95 -5.23 -10.21
C GLU A 64 5.18 -4.34 -10.09
N LEU A 65 4.99 -3.16 -9.50
CA LEU A 65 6.07 -2.28 -9.05
C LEU A 65 6.51 -2.75 -7.66
N ARG A 66 7.78 -3.12 -7.55
CA ARG A 66 8.42 -3.50 -6.29
C ARG A 66 9.43 -2.43 -5.92
N SER A 67 9.32 -1.94 -4.68
CA SER A 67 10.17 -0.88 -4.19
C SER A 67 10.68 -1.13 -2.79
N MET A 68 11.94 -0.80 -2.59
CA MET A 68 12.58 -0.66 -1.29
C MET A 68 12.77 0.83 -1.00
N ILE A 69 12.20 1.28 0.11
CA ILE A 69 12.20 2.69 0.53
C ILE A 69 13.07 2.84 1.77
N VAL A 70 13.99 3.80 1.73
CA VAL A 70 14.87 4.15 2.85
C VAL A 70 14.62 5.60 3.25
N SER A 71 14.19 5.82 4.50
CA SER A 71 13.98 7.18 5.03
C SER A 71 15.33 7.85 5.32
N GLN A 72 15.59 9.02 4.73
CA GLN A 72 16.85 9.75 4.95
C GLN A 72 17.02 10.24 6.40
N THR A 73 15.90 10.37 7.15
CA THR A 73 15.91 10.74 8.58
C THR A 73 16.28 9.59 9.51
N ALA A 74 16.23 8.35 9.03
CA ALA A 74 16.63 7.18 9.82
C ALA A 74 18.15 6.96 9.84
N LEU A 75 18.89 7.73 9.04
CA LEU A 75 20.35 7.71 8.99
C LEU A 75 20.91 8.70 10.03
N PRO A 76 21.67 8.25 11.04
CA PRO A 76 22.31 9.17 11.98
C PRO A 76 23.26 10.13 11.26
N ARG A 77 23.48 11.34 11.79
CA ARG A 77 24.35 12.37 11.18
C ARG A 77 25.75 11.83 10.82
N LEU A 78 26.33 10.95 11.65
CA LEU A 78 27.62 10.30 11.39
C LEU A 78 27.62 9.32 10.19
N TYR A 79 26.47 8.72 9.87
CA TYR A 79 26.32 7.80 8.73
C TYR A 79 26.04 8.50 7.40
N ARG A 80 25.85 9.84 7.40
CA ARG A 80 25.83 10.65 6.16
C ARG A 80 27.23 10.81 5.55
N LEU A 81 28.29 10.60 6.33
CA LEU A 81 29.68 10.87 5.94
C LEU A 81 30.52 9.59 5.71
N LEU A 82 30.01 8.42 6.07
CA LEU A 82 30.72 7.14 5.89
C LEU A 82 29.83 6.15 5.16
N PRO A 83 29.96 6.00 3.82
CA PRO A 83 29.33 4.91 3.10
C PRO A 83 30.08 3.62 3.44
N ARG A 84 29.76 2.97 4.57
CA ARG A 84 30.17 1.58 4.79
C ARG A 84 29.24 0.69 3.96
N ARG A 85 29.71 0.37 2.76
CA ARG A 85 29.08 -0.50 1.76
C ARG A 85 29.05 -1.93 2.32
N VAL A 86 27.88 -2.43 2.71
CA VAL A 86 27.70 -3.87 2.90
C VAL A 86 27.07 -4.40 1.62
N ARG A 87 27.82 -5.21 0.87
CA ARG A 87 27.27 -5.97 -0.26
C ARG A 87 26.38 -7.06 0.30
N PHE A 88 25.07 -6.88 0.20
CA PHE A 88 24.17 -8.02 0.30
C PHE A 88 23.92 -8.57 -1.09
N ALA A 89 24.20 -9.85 -1.28
CA ALA A 89 23.77 -10.58 -2.46
C ALA A 89 22.24 -10.66 -2.42
N SER A 90 21.57 -9.99 -3.35
CA SER A 90 20.18 -10.32 -3.64
C SER A 90 20.11 -11.78 -4.13
N LEU A 91 18.92 -12.39 -4.10
CA LEU A 91 18.66 -13.69 -4.76
C LEU A 91 18.98 -13.69 -6.27
N GLU A 92 19.36 -12.54 -6.83
CA GLU A 92 19.59 -12.26 -8.24
C GLU A 92 21.04 -11.84 -8.52
N GLY A 93 21.94 -11.92 -7.54
CA GLY A 93 23.37 -11.60 -7.69
C GLY A 93 23.68 -10.10 -7.82
N SER A 94 22.71 -9.23 -7.56
CA SER A 94 22.87 -7.76 -7.63
C SER A 94 23.18 -7.15 -6.25
N ASP A 95 24.12 -6.20 -6.22
CA ASP A 95 24.56 -5.49 -5.01
C ASP A 95 23.47 -4.50 -4.55
N ALA A 96 22.80 -4.80 -3.42
CA ALA A 96 21.90 -3.85 -2.77
C ALA A 96 22.64 -3.03 -1.69
N LEU A 97 22.50 -1.70 -1.72
CA LEU A 97 23.10 -0.77 -0.76
C LEU A 97 22.31 -0.75 0.55
N VAL A 98 22.92 -1.23 1.64
CA VAL A 98 22.36 -1.26 2.98
C VAL A 98 23.20 -0.42 3.95
N PHE A 99 22.55 0.46 4.72
CA PHE A 99 23.16 1.23 5.81
C PHE A 99 23.05 0.46 7.14
N LEU A 100 24.17 0.25 7.85
CA LEU A 100 24.24 -0.48 9.12
C LEU A 100 23.75 0.35 10.33
N GLY A 101 23.17 -0.32 11.34
CA GLY A 101 22.92 0.25 12.68
C GLY A 101 21.53 0.02 13.28
N LYS A 102 20.56 -0.44 12.49
CA LYS A 102 19.24 -0.93 12.93
C LYS A 102 18.87 -2.18 12.12
N PRO A 103 17.98 -3.06 12.63
CA PRO A 103 17.49 -4.20 11.85
C PRO A 103 16.98 -3.73 10.48
N PRO A 104 17.23 -4.48 9.38
CA PRO A 104 16.76 -4.12 8.05
C PRO A 104 15.27 -3.77 8.01
N GLU A 105 14.44 -4.46 8.77
CA GLU A 105 12.99 -4.24 8.88
C GLU A 105 12.65 -2.86 9.45
N GLN A 106 13.56 -2.28 10.24
CA GLN A 106 13.43 -0.94 10.82
C GLN A 106 13.93 0.16 9.88
N ILE A 107 14.80 -0.15 8.92
CA ILE A 107 15.41 0.82 7.97
C ILE A 107 14.71 0.81 6.61
N TYR A 108 14.42 -0.39 6.09
CA TYR A 108 13.82 -0.61 4.78
C TYR A 108 12.32 -0.77 4.92
N ARG A 109 11.57 -0.20 3.98
CA ARG A 109 10.16 -0.50 3.79
C ARG A 109 10.01 -1.11 2.41
N PHE A 110 9.52 -2.33 2.36
CA PHE A 110 9.20 -2.99 1.10
C PHE A 110 7.77 -2.64 0.74
N VAL A 111 7.58 -2.21 -0.50
CA VAL A 111 6.29 -1.86 -1.06
C VAL A 111 6.10 -2.61 -2.37
N ARG A 112 4.93 -3.21 -2.54
CA ARG A 112 4.53 -3.93 -3.74
C ARG A 112 3.18 -3.39 -4.21
N ILE A 113 3.16 -2.85 -5.42
CA ILE A 113 1.98 -2.26 -6.04
C ILE A 113 1.68 -2.97 -7.36
N SER A 114 0.47 -3.47 -7.51
CA SER A 114 -0.09 -3.99 -8.76
C SER A 114 -1.59 -3.64 -8.81
N PRO A 115 -2.29 -3.84 -9.94
CA PRO A 115 -3.74 -3.61 -9.99
C PRO A 115 -4.52 -4.36 -8.90
N SER A 116 -3.99 -5.49 -8.43
CA SER A 116 -4.63 -6.36 -7.43
C SER A 116 -4.12 -6.19 -6.00
N ARG A 117 -3.03 -5.44 -5.76
CA ARG A 117 -2.33 -5.40 -4.46
C ARG A 117 -1.69 -4.05 -4.16
N PHE A 118 -1.91 -3.54 -2.94
CA PHE A 118 -1.20 -2.44 -2.29
C PHE A 118 -0.58 -2.90 -0.95
N LYS A 119 0.61 -3.51 -1.00
CA LYS A 119 1.27 -4.07 0.17
C LYS A 119 2.43 -3.19 0.63
N CYS A 120 2.54 -2.96 1.94
CA CYS A 120 3.72 -2.35 2.55
C CYS A 120 4.07 -3.01 3.87
N THR A 121 5.36 -3.13 4.16
CA THR A 121 5.88 -3.69 5.41
C THR A 121 6.06 -2.67 6.53
N CYS A 122 5.57 -1.43 6.38
CA CYS A 122 5.67 -0.45 7.46
C CYS A 122 4.71 -0.76 8.60
N GLU A 123 5.11 -0.41 9.82
CA GLU A 123 4.31 -0.60 11.04
C GLU A 123 2.87 -0.09 10.90
N ASP A 124 2.66 1.10 10.34
CA ASP A 124 1.31 1.66 10.13
C ASP A 124 0.44 0.77 9.21
N ALA A 125 1.02 0.10 8.22
CA ALA A 125 0.31 -0.80 7.32
C ALA A 125 -0.03 -2.13 8.02
N ILE A 126 0.92 -2.69 8.77
CA ILE A 126 0.72 -3.92 9.56
C ILE A 126 -0.37 -3.70 10.61
N MET A 127 -0.25 -2.62 11.39
CA MET A 127 -1.23 -2.29 12.43
C MET A 127 -2.61 -1.99 11.82
N MET A 128 -2.65 -1.30 10.68
CA MET A 128 -3.92 -1.00 10.00
C MET A 128 -4.65 -2.25 9.57
N THR A 129 -3.96 -3.15 8.89
CA THR A 129 -4.55 -4.37 8.34
C THR A 129 -4.97 -5.32 9.47
N SER A 130 -4.15 -5.48 10.52
CA SER A 130 -4.49 -6.29 11.69
C SER A 130 -5.71 -5.76 12.48
N ILE A 131 -5.83 -4.44 12.66
CA ILE A 131 -7.01 -3.85 13.32
C ILE A 131 -8.25 -4.00 12.44
N ALA A 132 -8.11 -3.76 11.14
CA ALA A 132 -9.22 -3.87 10.19
C ALA A 132 -9.76 -5.30 10.12
N GLU A 133 -8.90 -6.32 10.07
CA GLU A 133 -9.30 -7.74 10.06
C GLU A 133 -10.12 -8.11 11.29
N ARG A 134 -9.62 -7.74 12.49
CA ARG A 134 -10.32 -8.01 13.74
C ARG A 134 -11.70 -7.35 13.78
N ARG A 135 -11.78 -6.08 13.37
CA ARG A 135 -13.05 -5.34 13.34
C ARG A 135 -14.01 -5.88 12.29
N LEU A 136 -13.51 -6.25 11.11
CA LEU A 136 -14.31 -6.83 10.05
C LEU A 136 -14.95 -8.15 10.50
N ASN A 137 -14.17 -9.05 11.10
CA ASN A 137 -14.69 -10.32 11.62
C ASN A 137 -15.77 -10.09 12.70
N LYS A 138 -15.57 -9.14 13.63
CA LYS A 138 -16.60 -8.76 14.61
C LYS A 138 -17.87 -8.23 13.97
N ILE A 139 -17.75 -7.39 12.94
CA ILE A 139 -18.90 -6.87 12.20
C ILE A 139 -19.66 -8.00 11.52
N LEU A 140 -18.96 -8.91 10.83
CA LEU A 140 -19.56 -10.06 10.16
C LEU A 140 -20.31 -10.98 11.14
N GLU A 141 -19.68 -11.28 12.28
CA GLU A 141 -20.29 -12.06 13.36
C GLU A 141 -21.57 -11.38 13.89
N SER A 142 -21.51 -10.08 14.17
CA SER A 142 -22.67 -9.31 14.67
C SER A 142 -23.82 -9.19 13.66
N LEU A 143 -23.55 -9.43 12.37
CA LEU A 143 -24.54 -9.43 11.30
C LEU A 143 -25.05 -10.85 10.98
N GLY A 144 -24.59 -11.87 11.71
CA GLY A 144 -24.95 -13.27 11.47
C GLY A 144 -24.35 -13.85 10.19
N VAL A 145 -23.35 -13.19 9.59
CA VAL A 145 -22.70 -13.66 8.37
C VAL A 145 -21.70 -14.75 8.75
N LYS A 146 -21.94 -15.99 8.29
CA LYS A 146 -21.03 -17.14 8.47
C LYS A 146 -19.81 -17.07 7.54
N ALA A 147 -19.08 -15.95 7.58
CA ALA A 147 -17.84 -15.75 6.85
C ALA A 147 -16.74 -15.31 7.81
N HIS A 148 -15.55 -15.90 7.66
CA HIS A 148 -14.37 -15.52 8.42
C HIS A 148 -13.30 -15.04 7.44
N VAL A 149 -12.74 -13.86 7.70
CA VAL A 149 -11.60 -13.32 6.95
C VAL A 149 -10.31 -13.80 7.62
N PRO A 150 -9.51 -14.67 6.97
CA PRO A 150 -8.29 -15.18 7.56
C PRO A 150 -7.28 -14.08 7.86
N ALA A 151 -6.49 -14.25 8.91
CA ALA A 151 -5.42 -13.32 9.27
C ALA A 151 -4.44 -13.12 8.11
N GLY A 152 -4.09 -11.86 7.84
CA GLY A 152 -3.20 -11.46 6.75
C GLY A 152 -3.88 -11.32 5.38
N SER A 153 -5.16 -11.66 5.23
CA SER A 153 -5.90 -11.52 3.96
C SER A 153 -6.05 -10.06 3.53
N LEU A 154 -6.05 -9.11 4.48
CA LEU A 154 -6.12 -7.67 4.20
C LEU A 154 -4.73 -7.02 4.05
N SER A 155 -3.64 -7.77 4.24
CA SER A 155 -2.27 -7.24 4.13
C SER A 155 -1.91 -6.71 2.73
N ASP A 156 -2.63 -7.17 1.71
CA ASP A 156 -2.52 -6.75 0.32
C ASP A 156 -3.29 -5.45 0.01
N TYR A 157 -3.95 -4.79 0.99
CA TYR A 157 -4.82 -3.63 0.76
C TYR A 157 -4.52 -2.46 1.72
N SER A 158 -3.24 -2.19 1.98
CA SER A 158 -2.83 -1.13 2.91
C SER A 158 -2.68 0.24 2.25
N LEU A 159 -3.30 1.29 2.80
CA LEU A 159 -3.14 2.69 2.35
C LEU A 159 -2.28 3.49 3.34
N CYS A 160 -0.98 3.18 3.39
CA CYS A 160 0.00 3.99 4.11
C CYS A 160 0.60 5.07 3.21
N LYS A 161 1.34 6.01 3.81
CA LYS A 161 2.05 7.06 3.04
C LYS A 161 3.01 6.47 2.00
N HIS A 162 3.56 5.28 2.25
CA HIS A 162 4.48 4.61 1.34
C HIS A 162 3.72 3.99 0.15
N THR A 163 2.60 3.29 0.38
CA THR A 163 1.81 2.72 -0.71
C THR A 163 1.21 3.81 -1.59
N LEU A 164 0.69 4.90 -1.02
CA LEU A 164 0.19 6.03 -1.79
C LEU A 164 1.27 6.67 -2.68
N SER A 165 2.49 6.83 -2.16
CA SER A 165 3.60 7.34 -2.96
C SER A 165 3.97 6.38 -4.09
N GLU A 166 3.88 5.07 -3.86
CA GLU A 166 4.21 4.06 -4.86
C GLU A 166 3.09 3.83 -5.87
N ILE A 167 1.83 4.05 -5.52
CA ILE A 167 0.71 4.02 -6.47
C ILE A 167 0.90 5.11 -7.54
N ALA A 168 1.27 6.33 -7.14
CA ALA A 168 1.59 7.40 -8.07
C ALA A 168 2.75 7.02 -9.01
N ARG A 169 3.81 6.40 -8.47
CA ARG A 169 4.95 5.91 -9.28
C ARG A 169 4.57 4.72 -10.17
N ALA A 170 3.69 3.83 -9.71
CA ALA A 170 3.23 2.68 -10.47
C ALA A 170 2.34 3.08 -11.65
N LYS A 171 1.50 4.11 -11.50
CA LYS A 171 0.78 4.72 -12.63
C LYS A 171 1.75 5.22 -13.68
N ARG A 172 2.77 5.98 -13.27
CA ARG A 172 3.80 6.46 -14.19
C ARG A 172 4.63 5.33 -14.83
N ALA A 173 4.89 4.26 -14.09
CA ALA A 173 5.55 3.05 -14.57
C ALA A 173 4.73 2.26 -15.60
N GLY A 174 3.48 2.66 -15.87
CA GLY A 174 2.56 1.89 -16.70
C GLY A 174 2.10 0.58 -16.05
N VAL A 175 2.37 0.42 -14.74
CA VAL A 175 1.97 -0.75 -13.95
C VAL A 175 0.49 -0.67 -13.57
N LEU A 176 0.00 0.55 -13.32
CA LEU A 176 -1.38 0.81 -12.97
C LEU A 176 -2.07 1.64 -14.03
N ASP A 177 -3.35 1.33 -14.25
CA ASP A 177 -4.30 2.26 -14.82
C ASP A 177 -5.45 2.54 -13.84
N PHE A 178 -5.74 3.81 -13.58
CA PHE A 178 -6.73 4.20 -12.57
C PHE A 178 -8.18 3.99 -13.04
N GLU A 179 -8.37 3.84 -14.35
CA GLU A 179 -9.64 3.47 -14.96
C GLU A 179 -9.89 1.95 -14.92
N GLU A 180 -8.85 1.14 -14.68
CA GLU A 180 -8.95 -0.32 -14.65
C GLU A 180 -9.85 -0.77 -13.49
N LYS A 181 -10.84 -1.62 -13.81
CA LYS A 181 -11.79 -2.17 -12.83
C LYS A 181 -11.09 -2.86 -11.66
N GLU A 182 -10.01 -3.59 -11.96
CA GLU A 182 -9.26 -4.31 -10.93
C GLU A 182 -8.58 -3.35 -9.93
N PHE A 183 -7.93 -2.28 -10.42
CA PHE A 183 -7.37 -1.24 -9.57
C PHE A 183 -8.45 -0.60 -8.69
N ARG A 184 -9.59 -0.23 -9.29
CA ARG A 184 -10.71 0.40 -8.57
C ARG A 184 -11.24 -0.50 -7.44
N ASN A 185 -11.42 -1.80 -7.72
CA ASN A 185 -11.83 -2.77 -6.70
C ASN A 185 -10.79 -2.87 -5.57
N THR A 186 -9.50 -2.99 -5.89
CA THR A 186 -8.43 -3.02 -4.90
C THR A 186 -8.41 -1.74 -4.07
N LEU A 187 -8.61 -0.58 -4.69
CA LEU A 187 -8.70 0.71 -4.01
C LEU A 187 -9.91 0.80 -3.09
N THR A 188 -11.08 0.31 -3.51
CA THR A 188 -12.28 0.22 -2.65
C THR A 188 -12.00 -0.60 -1.39
N VAL A 189 -11.40 -1.78 -1.53
CA VAL A 189 -11.04 -2.63 -0.38
C VAL A 189 -10.02 -1.92 0.51
N ALA A 190 -9.03 -1.25 -0.07
CA ALA A 190 -7.99 -0.56 0.67
C ALA A 190 -8.52 0.67 1.45
N LEU A 191 -9.50 1.38 0.88
CA LEU A 191 -10.22 2.45 1.57
C LEU A 191 -11.10 1.90 2.70
N LEU A 192 -11.74 0.73 2.50
CA LEU A 192 -12.48 0.07 3.56
C LEU A 192 -11.56 -0.36 4.71
N VAL A 193 -10.38 -0.91 4.41
CA VAL A 193 -9.36 -1.25 5.43
C VAL A 193 -8.98 -0.01 6.25
N LEU A 194 -8.80 1.12 5.58
CA LEU A 194 -8.53 2.39 6.26
C LEU A 194 -9.71 2.82 7.14
N ALA A 195 -10.93 2.73 6.62
CA ALA A 195 -12.15 3.09 7.36
C ALA A 195 -12.34 2.21 8.60
N LEU A 196 -12.18 0.89 8.46
CA LEU A 196 -12.27 -0.07 9.56
C LEU A 196 -11.27 0.24 10.67
N LYS A 197 -10.08 0.79 10.36
CA LYS A 197 -9.11 1.21 11.39
C LYS A 197 -9.58 2.42 12.20
N TYR A 198 -10.21 3.40 11.55
CA TYR A 198 -10.38 4.74 12.11
C TYR A 198 -11.82 5.13 12.46
N LEU A 199 -12.82 4.46 11.89
CA LEU A 199 -14.24 4.71 12.16
C LEU A 199 -14.77 3.75 13.23
N ASP A 200 -15.87 4.14 13.85
CA ASP A 200 -16.57 3.31 14.83
C ASP A 200 -17.43 2.24 14.14
N GLU A 201 -17.62 1.10 14.82
CA GLU A 201 -18.34 -0.05 14.26
C GLU A 201 -19.76 0.30 13.79
N GLN A 202 -20.46 1.18 14.53
CA GLN A 202 -21.80 1.64 14.18
C GLN A 202 -21.84 2.48 12.91
N GLU A 203 -20.83 3.33 12.69
CA GLU A 203 -20.72 4.12 11.46
C GLU A 203 -20.46 3.24 10.24
N VAL A 204 -19.60 2.24 10.39
CA VAL A 204 -19.29 1.26 9.33
C VAL A 204 -20.53 0.43 8.98
N LYS A 205 -21.26 -0.08 9.98
CA LYS A 205 -22.49 -0.86 9.76
C LYS A 205 -23.55 -0.05 9.00
N LYS A 206 -23.82 1.19 9.41
CA LYS A 206 -24.91 2.00 8.85
C LYS A 206 -24.62 2.54 7.45
N LYS A 207 -23.35 2.86 7.14
CA LYS A 207 -22.98 3.56 5.90
C LYS A 207 -22.21 2.71 4.89
N MET A 208 -21.68 1.56 5.29
CA MET A 208 -20.70 0.82 4.47
C MET A 208 -21.01 -0.67 4.32
N LEU A 209 -22.17 -1.16 4.78
CA LEU A 209 -22.50 -2.59 4.79
C LEU A 209 -22.39 -3.26 3.40
N GLU A 210 -22.97 -2.67 2.36
CA GLU A 210 -22.87 -3.24 1.01
C GLU A 210 -21.43 -3.30 0.49
N LEU A 211 -20.62 -2.30 0.85
CA LEU A 211 -19.22 -2.22 0.45
C LEU A 211 -18.35 -3.19 1.26
N VAL A 212 -18.68 -3.41 2.53
CA VAL A 212 -18.11 -4.48 3.36
C VAL A 212 -18.37 -5.84 2.72
N LEU A 213 -19.62 -6.12 2.32
CA LEU A 213 -19.97 -7.40 1.68
C LEU A 213 -19.28 -7.58 0.33
N ARG A 214 -19.18 -6.54 -0.50
CA ARG A 214 -18.43 -6.58 -1.77
C ARG A 214 -16.94 -6.80 -1.56
N ALA A 215 -16.34 -6.14 -0.56
CA ALA A 215 -14.93 -6.29 -0.23
C ALA A 215 -14.63 -7.70 0.31
N VAL A 216 -15.49 -8.23 1.19
CA VAL A 216 -15.38 -9.60 1.70
C VAL A 216 -15.45 -10.61 0.55
N ARG A 217 -16.39 -10.46 -0.38
CA ARG A 217 -16.46 -11.31 -1.57
C ARG A 217 -15.15 -11.26 -2.37
N THR A 218 -14.64 -10.07 -2.67
CA THR A 218 -13.38 -9.88 -3.41
C THR A 218 -12.19 -10.54 -2.71
N VAL A 219 -12.12 -10.42 -1.38
CA VAL A 219 -11.05 -11.01 -0.57
C VAL A 219 -11.16 -12.54 -0.54
N LEU A 220 -12.36 -13.08 -0.35
CA LEU A 220 -12.60 -14.52 -0.29
C LEU A 220 -12.39 -15.21 -1.65
N GLU A 221 -12.85 -14.62 -2.75
CA GLU A 221 -12.58 -15.13 -4.11
C GLU A 221 -11.08 -15.25 -4.37
N ARG A 222 -10.30 -14.24 -3.93
CA ARG A 222 -8.84 -14.24 -4.06
C ARG A 222 -8.14 -15.20 -3.11
N ALA A 223 -8.66 -15.38 -1.90
CA ALA A 223 -8.13 -16.36 -0.94
C ALA A 223 -8.37 -17.80 -1.43
N GLY A 224 -9.58 -18.08 -1.94
CA GLY A 224 -9.93 -19.38 -2.52
C GLY A 224 -9.16 -19.72 -3.78
N GLY A 225 -8.92 -18.75 -4.66
CA GLY A 225 -8.11 -18.94 -5.87
C GLY A 225 -6.62 -19.21 -5.60
N LYS A 226 -6.09 -18.81 -4.43
CA LYS A 226 -4.71 -19.13 -4.01
C LYS A 226 -4.58 -20.54 -3.42
N ALA A 227 -5.67 -21.18 -3.00
CA ALA A 227 -5.66 -22.57 -2.51
C ALA A 227 -5.78 -23.62 -3.63
N ALA A 228 -6.13 -23.20 -4.85
CA ALA A 228 -6.31 -24.05 -6.03
C ALA A 228 -5.12 -24.02 -7.02
N ARG A 229 -3.99 -23.39 -6.64
CA ARG A 229 -2.72 -23.38 -7.39
C ARG A 229 -1.61 -23.90 -6.50
#